data_AF-A0A923CNG2-F1
#
_entry.id   AF-A0A923CNG2-F1
#
_cell.length_a   1.000
_cell.length_b   1.000
_cell.length_c   1.000
_cell.angle_alpha   90.00
_cell.angle_beta   90.00
_cell.angle_gamma   90.00
#
_symmetry.space_group_name_H-M   'P 1'
#
loop_
_entity.id
_entity.type
_entity.pdbx_description
1 polymer ?
#
loop_
_entity_poly.entity_id
_entity_poly.type
_entity_poly.pdbx_seq_one_letter_code
_entity_poly.pdbx_strand_id
1 'polypeptide(L)'
;MATTYLIIAHLLADFILQSNRLVAWKMKKFRGVVVHVCIFAAVSLVTLFPYIANWQTWAVIGAISIFHLVVDQAKINIALRKDAYVAPFVADQALHFLSLLLGGYYLNTLDFNLPNDFFFGYIYGNPCVVGIILALIFLGYVVDVLFFQHNRSRKMNISKVASFVGIYIFYVAAALLML
;
A
#
# COMPACT_ATOMS: atom_id res chain seq x y z
N MET A 1 8.07 -13.61 1.29
CA MET A 1 7.42 -13.38 2.60
C MET A 1 7.40 -11.91 3.03
N ALA A 2 8.53 -11.25 3.32
CA ALA A 2 8.53 -9.86 3.84
C ALA A 2 7.88 -8.85 2.87
N THR A 3 8.13 -9.01 1.57
CA THR A 3 7.52 -8.19 0.51
C THR A 3 6.00 -8.18 0.58
N THR A 4 5.37 -9.33 0.88
CA THR A 4 3.91 -9.44 0.95
C THR A 4 3.35 -8.61 2.11
N TYR A 5 4.03 -8.58 3.25
CA TYR A 5 3.63 -7.76 4.40
C TYR A 5 3.85 -6.25 4.18
N LEU A 6 4.85 -5.88 3.37
CA LEU A 6 5.02 -4.51 2.88
C LEU A 6 3.90 -4.09 1.93
N ILE A 7 3.47 -4.98 1.03
CA ILE A 7 2.31 -4.76 0.15
C ILE A 7 1.05 -4.58 0.99
N ILE A 8 0.80 -5.47 1.96
CA ILE A 8 -0.35 -5.33 2.88
C ILE A 8 -0.31 -3.99 3.60
N ALA A 9 0.86 -3.58 4.13
CA ALA A 9 0.98 -2.30 4.82
C ALA A 9 0.63 -1.11 3.93
N HIS A 10 1.13 -1.11 2.70
CA HIS A 10 0.82 -0.08 1.72
C HIS A 10 -0.66 -0.05 1.39
N LEU A 11 -1.27 -1.19 1.09
CA LEU A 11 -2.69 -1.26 0.74
C LEU A 11 -3.58 -0.77 1.91
N LEU A 12 -3.25 -1.16 3.14
CA LEU A 12 -3.95 -0.69 4.34
C LEU A 12 -3.79 0.83 4.50
N ALA A 13 -2.59 1.36 4.35
CA ALA A 13 -2.31 2.79 4.54
C ALA A 13 -2.97 3.67 3.48
N ASP A 14 -2.89 3.29 2.20
CA ASP A 14 -3.31 4.11 1.06
C ASP A 14 -4.79 3.96 0.71
N PHE A 15 -5.39 2.79 0.98
CA PHE A 15 -6.77 2.52 0.60
C PHE A 15 -7.73 2.50 1.78
N ILE A 16 -7.36 1.87 2.90
CA ILE A 16 -8.28 1.73 4.05
C ILE A 16 -8.15 2.91 5.02
N LEU A 17 -6.92 3.26 5.42
CA LEU A 17 -6.67 4.25 6.46
C LEU A 17 -6.55 5.68 5.91
N GLN A 18 -6.49 5.84 4.59
CA GLN A 18 -6.46 7.14 3.95
C GLN A 18 -7.88 7.71 3.77
N SER A 19 -8.45 8.26 4.84
CA SER A 19 -9.77 8.88 4.78
C SER A 19 -9.83 10.07 3.79
N ASN A 20 -11.03 10.37 3.27
CA ASN A 20 -11.28 11.54 2.44
C ASN A 20 -10.80 12.86 3.07
N ARG A 21 -10.86 12.96 4.41
CA ARG A 21 -10.35 14.12 5.16
C ARG A 21 -8.82 14.22 5.06
N LEU A 22 -8.13 13.09 5.17
CA LEU A 22 -6.67 13.03 5.03
C LEU A 22 -6.26 13.37 3.59
N VAL A 23 -6.96 12.86 2.58
CA VAL A 23 -6.74 13.25 1.17
C VAL A 23 -6.88 14.76 1.00
N ALA A 24 -7.98 15.35 1.49
CA ALA A 24 -8.21 16.80 1.40
C ALA A 24 -7.13 17.61 2.16
N TRP A 25 -6.56 17.05 3.23
CA TRP A 25 -5.48 17.68 3.97
C TRP A 25 -4.14 17.61 3.23
N LYS A 26 -3.78 16.45 2.66
CA LYS A 26 -2.60 16.25 1.78
C LYS A 26 -2.57 17.30 0.67
N MET A 27 -3.72 17.52 0.02
CA MET A 27 -3.86 18.52 -1.06
C MET A 27 -3.61 19.97 -0.61
N LYS A 28 -3.85 20.29 0.66
CA LYS A 28 -3.78 21.66 1.19
C LYS A 28 -2.46 21.98 1.87
N LYS A 29 -1.83 21.00 2.53
CA LYS A 29 -0.66 21.19 3.40
C LYS A 29 0.26 19.97 3.34
N PHE A 30 1.56 20.22 3.24
CA PHE A 30 2.61 19.19 3.36
C PHE A 30 2.47 18.33 4.63
N ARG A 31 2.02 18.93 5.75
CA ARG A 31 1.76 18.19 7.00
C ARG A 31 0.76 17.03 6.84
N GLY A 32 -0.20 17.14 5.93
CA GLY A 32 -1.13 16.05 5.61
C GLY A 32 -0.42 14.87 4.94
N VAL A 33 0.57 15.14 4.09
CA VAL A 33 1.42 14.08 3.47
C VAL A 33 2.27 13.40 4.53
N VAL A 34 2.90 14.18 5.42
CA VAL A 34 3.69 13.63 6.54
C VAL A 34 2.84 12.71 7.42
N VAL A 35 1.64 13.12 7.81
CA VAL A 35 0.76 12.28 8.64
C VAL A 35 0.39 10.98 7.94
N HIS A 36 0.11 11.03 6.64
CA HIS A 36 -0.17 9.82 5.87
C HIS A 36 1.02 8.86 5.80
N VAL A 37 2.23 9.39 5.58
CA VAL A 37 3.46 8.59 5.58
C VAL A 37 3.72 7.99 6.98
N CYS A 38 3.41 8.72 8.06
CA CYS A 38 3.48 8.17 9.41
C CYS A 38 2.50 7.02 9.63
N ILE A 39 1.29 7.08 9.04
CA ILE A 39 0.34 5.96 9.06
C ILE A 39 0.95 4.76 8.33
N PHE A 40 1.50 4.95 7.12
CA PHE A 40 2.19 3.87 6.40
C PHE A 40 3.34 3.25 7.22
N ALA A 41 4.19 4.08 7.84
CA ALA A 41 5.29 3.60 8.66
C ALA A 41 4.80 2.82 9.88
N ALA A 42 3.77 3.31 10.58
CA ALA A 42 3.19 2.63 11.74
C ALA A 42 2.57 1.29 11.36
N VAL A 43 1.81 1.24 10.25
CA VAL A 43 1.23 0.00 9.75
C VAL A 43 2.34 -0.97 9.31
N SER A 44 3.40 -0.49 8.68
CA SER A 44 4.54 -1.32 8.28
C SER A 44 5.24 -1.94 9.49
N LEU A 45 5.35 -1.23 10.61
CA LEU A 45 5.88 -1.78 11.86
C LEU A 45 4.99 -2.90 12.43
N VAL A 46 3.67 -2.77 12.29
CA VAL A 46 2.72 -3.80 12.73
C VAL A 46 2.77 -5.01 11.80
N THR A 47 2.72 -4.81 10.48
CA THR A 47 2.71 -5.94 9.54
C THR A 47 4.05 -6.66 9.51
N LEU A 48 5.17 -5.95 9.64
CA LEU A 48 6.51 -6.52 9.73
C LEU A 48 6.94 -6.83 11.17
N PHE A 49 6.02 -6.90 12.14
CA PHE A 49 6.35 -7.13 13.55
C PHE A 49 7.37 -8.26 13.79
N PRO A 50 7.29 -9.43 13.14
CA PRO A 50 8.29 -10.51 13.33
C PRO A 50 9.71 -10.15 12.87
N TYR A 51 9.84 -9.14 12.01
CA TYR A 51 11.08 -8.70 11.40
C TYR A 51 11.73 -7.50 12.14
N ILE A 52 11.03 -6.85 13.07
CA ILE A 52 11.49 -5.56 13.67
C ILE A 52 12.69 -5.69 14.61
N ALA A 53 13.02 -6.90 15.08
CA ALA A 53 14.21 -7.13 15.91
C ALA A 53 15.52 -6.84 15.16
N ASN A 54 15.47 -6.88 13.84
CA ASN A 54 16.60 -6.63 12.95
C ASN A 54 16.59 -5.14 12.52
N TRP A 55 17.72 -4.45 12.68
CA TRP A 55 17.81 -3.01 12.41
C TRP A 55 17.59 -2.68 10.92
N GLN A 56 17.91 -3.60 10.01
CA GLN A 56 17.70 -3.43 8.57
C GLN A 56 16.21 -3.29 8.24
N THR A 57 15.31 -3.91 9.01
CA THR A 57 13.86 -3.72 8.86
C THR A 57 13.46 -2.26 9.08
N TRP A 58 14.03 -1.61 10.10
CA TRP A 58 13.79 -0.19 10.37
C TRP A 58 14.36 0.70 9.27
N ALA A 59 15.56 0.38 8.78
CA ALA A 59 16.17 1.10 7.66
C ALA A 59 15.33 1.01 6.39
N VAL A 60 14.78 -0.17 6.08
CA VAL A 60 13.89 -0.38 4.93
C VAL A 60 12.57 0.38 5.10
N ILE A 61 11.91 0.28 6.26
CA ILE A 61 10.67 1.03 6.52
C ILE A 61 10.93 2.54 6.39
N GLY A 62 12.03 3.03 6.95
CA GLY A 62 12.43 4.44 6.85
C GLY A 62 12.68 4.87 5.40
N ALA A 63 13.44 4.09 4.63
CA ALA A 63 13.74 4.39 3.24
C ALA A 63 12.47 4.40 2.36
N ILE A 64 11.59 3.40 2.51
CA ILE A 64 10.32 3.35 1.78
C ILE A 64 9.42 4.51 2.21
N SER A 65 9.36 4.85 3.50
CA SER A 65 8.54 5.98 3.98
C SER A 65 9.00 7.32 3.39
N ILE A 66 10.32 7.54 3.30
CA ILE A 66 10.88 8.74 2.64
C ILE A 66 10.52 8.74 1.15
N PHE A 67 10.67 7.61 0.48
CA PHE A 67 10.31 7.49 -0.94
C PHE A 67 8.82 7.75 -1.17
N HIS A 68 7.95 7.16 -0.36
CA HIS A 68 6.49 7.34 -0.37
C HIS A 68 6.13 8.83 -0.19
N LEU A 69 6.75 9.52 0.77
CA LEU A 69 6.60 10.96 0.96
C LEU A 69 6.95 11.76 -0.30
N VAL A 70 8.07 11.43 -0.94
CA VAL A 70 8.56 12.13 -2.14
C VAL A 70 7.60 11.91 -3.31
N VAL A 71 7.18 10.66 -3.56
CA VAL A 71 6.26 10.31 -4.65
C VAL A 71 4.92 11.00 -4.46
N ASP A 72 4.34 10.93 -3.26
CA ASP A 72 3.10 11.61 -2.93
C ASP A 72 3.22 13.11 -3.18
N GLN A 73 4.24 13.77 -2.62
CA GLN A 73 4.39 15.21 -2.77
C GLN A 73 4.61 15.61 -4.24
N ALA A 74 5.37 14.82 -5.01
CA ALA A 74 5.56 15.03 -6.44
C ALA A 74 4.23 14.93 -7.20
N LYS A 75 3.42 13.91 -6.90
CA LYS A 75 2.07 13.75 -7.49
C LYS A 75 1.20 14.95 -7.20
N ILE A 76 1.18 15.48 -5.97
CA ILE A 76 0.39 16.67 -5.62
C ILE A 76 0.84 17.89 -6.46
N ASN A 77 2.14 18.10 -6.57
CA ASN A 77 2.71 19.22 -7.31
C ASN A 77 2.42 19.14 -8.82
N ILE A 78 2.34 17.92 -9.38
CA ILE A 78 2.06 17.66 -10.80
C ILE A 78 0.55 17.65 -11.09
N ALA A 79 -0.27 17.06 -10.21
CA ALA A 79 -1.71 16.88 -10.39
C ALA A 79 -2.49 18.20 -10.44
N LEU A 80 -1.93 19.29 -9.91
CA LEU A 80 -2.48 20.65 -10.07
C LEU A 80 -2.47 21.14 -11.54
N ARG A 81 -1.92 20.40 -12.50
CA ARG A 81 -1.66 20.88 -13.87
C ARG A 81 -2.41 20.18 -15.01
N LYS A 82 -3.09 19.02 -14.85
CA LYS A 82 -3.71 18.29 -15.99
C LYS A 82 -4.96 17.45 -15.65
N ASP A 83 -5.93 17.40 -16.57
CA ASP A 83 -7.18 16.59 -16.52
C ASP A 83 -7.01 15.07 -16.74
N ALA A 84 -5.77 14.59 -16.85
CA ALA A 84 -5.49 13.17 -17.04
C ALA A 84 -5.34 12.46 -15.68
N TYR A 85 -6.42 11.87 -15.16
CA TYR A 85 -6.42 11.27 -13.82
C TYR A 85 -5.85 9.84 -13.75
N VAL A 86 -5.91 9.05 -14.84
CA VAL A 86 -5.56 7.62 -14.81
C VAL A 86 -4.05 7.39 -14.89
N ALA A 87 -3.37 8.01 -15.86
CA ALA A 87 -1.94 7.78 -16.05
C ALA A 87 -1.07 8.22 -14.85
N PRO A 88 -1.29 9.40 -14.23
CA PRO A 88 -0.58 9.77 -13.01
C PRO A 88 -0.89 8.87 -11.82
N PHE A 89 -2.10 8.32 -11.75
CA PHE A 89 -2.46 7.33 -10.73
C PHE A 89 -1.73 6.00 -10.95
N VAL A 90 -1.68 5.50 -12.18
CA VAL A 90 -0.93 4.27 -12.51
C VAL A 90 0.56 4.46 -12.21
N ALA A 91 1.15 5.59 -12.60
CA ALA A 91 2.55 5.89 -12.35
C ALA A 91 2.87 5.98 -10.84
N ASP A 92 2.00 6.64 -10.08
CA ASP A 92 2.08 6.71 -8.62
C ASP A 92 2.09 5.32 -7.97
N GLN A 93 1.14 4.46 -8.35
CA GLN A 93 1.08 3.09 -7.85
C GLN A 93 2.30 2.26 -8.28
N ALA A 94 2.77 2.41 -9.51
CA ALA A 94 3.95 1.70 -10.00
C ALA A 94 5.22 2.08 -9.22
N LEU A 95 5.42 3.38 -8.91
CA LEU A 95 6.56 3.84 -8.14
C LEU A 95 6.52 3.29 -6.70
N HIS A 96 5.36 3.38 -6.05
CA HIS A 96 5.20 2.80 -4.72
C HIS A 96 5.48 1.30 -4.72
N PHE A 97 4.84 0.56 -5.63
CA PHE A 97 5.05 -0.88 -5.75
C PHE A 97 6.52 -1.24 -5.98
N LEU A 98 7.23 -0.53 -6.88
CA LEU A 98 8.65 -0.75 -7.11
C LEU A 98 9.47 -0.57 -5.83
N SER A 99 9.19 0.46 -5.02
CA SER A 99 9.88 0.67 -3.75
C SER A 99 9.66 -0.47 -2.75
N LEU A 100 8.44 -1.02 -2.69
CA LEU A 100 8.10 -2.17 -1.85
C LEU A 100 8.80 -3.44 -2.34
N LEU A 101 8.88 -3.65 -3.66
CA LEU A 101 9.61 -4.76 -4.25
C LEU A 101 11.09 -4.72 -3.90
N LEU A 102 11.73 -3.55 -4.05
CA LEU A 102 13.15 -3.40 -3.76
C LEU A 102 13.46 -3.60 -2.28
N GLY A 103 12.69 -2.96 -1.38
CA GLY A 103 12.86 -3.13 0.06
C GLY A 103 12.53 -4.54 0.53
N GLY A 104 11.44 -5.12 0.02
CA GLY A 104 11.04 -6.49 0.33
C GLY A 104 12.02 -7.53 -0.20
N TYR A 105 12.56 -7.35 -1.41
CA TYR A 105 13.64 -8.18 -1.95
C TYR A 105 14.85 -8.14 -1.03
N TYR A 106 15.31 -6.94 -0.64
CA TYR A 106 16.43 -6.80 0.28
C TYR A 106 16.17 -7.51 1.62
N LEU A 107 15.01 -7.31 2.25
CA LEU A 107 14.67 -8.03 3.47
C LEU A 107 14.64 -9.55 3.27
N ASN A 108 14.06 -10.06 2.18
CA ASN A 108 14.05 -11.52 1.94
C ASN A 108 15.45 -12.12 1.74
N THR A 109 16.50 -11.32 1.48
CA THR A 109 17.90 -11.82 1.45
C THR A 109 18.52 -11.97 2.84
N LEU A 110 17.85 -11.50 3.89
CA LEU A 110 18.32 -11.58 5.27
C LEU A 110 17.73 -12.82 5.95
N ASP A 111 18.54 -13.48 6.76
CA ASP A 111 18.10 -14.56 7.63
C ASP A 111 17.38 -13.99 8.86
N PHE A 112 16.07 -14.21 8.94
CA PHE A 112 15.26 -13.87 10.09
C PHE A 112 14.97 -15.10 10.94
N ASN A 113 15.39 -15.05 12.20
CA ASN A 113 14.92 -16.00 13.21
C ASN A 113 13.51 -15.60 13.66
N LEU A 114 12.52 -15.96 12.84
CA LEU A 114 11.13 -15.69 13.16
C LEU A 114 10.71 -16.51 14.38
N PRO A 115 9.93 -15.94 15.31
CA PRO A 115 9.34 -16.70 16.40
C PRO A 115 8.51 -17.86 15.83
N ASN A 116 8.86 -19.10 16.20
CA ASN A 116 8.14 -20.29 15.78
C ASN A 116 7.06 -20.66 16.81
N ASP A 117 6.23 -19.69 17.16
CA ASP A 117 5.01 -19.97 17.92
C ASP A 117 3.82 -20.19 16.96
N PHE A 118 2.76 -20.80 17.48
CA PHE A 118 1.58 -21.14 16.68
C PHE A 118 0.98 -19.90 15.98
N PHE A 119 1.02 -18.74 16.62
CA PHE A 119 0.41 -17.51 16.11
C PHE A 119 1.20 -16.95 14.92
N PHE A 120 2.51 -16.73 15.09
CA PHE A 120 3.36 -16.22 14.03
C PHE A 120 3.51 -17.23 12.90
N GLY A 121 3.65 -18.52 13.20
CA GLY A 121 3.68 -19.58 12.19
C GLY A 121 2.41 -19.62 11.34
N TYR A 122 1.23 -19.46 11.95
CA TYR A 122 -0.04 -19.51 11.24
C TYR A 122 -0.33 -18.25 10.43
N ILE A 123 -0.08 -17.05 10.97
CA ILE A 123 -0.37 -15.80 10.25
C ILE A 123 0.71 -15.52 9.20
N TYR A 124 1.98 -15.74 9.54
CA TYR A 124 3.10 -15.35 8.68
C TYR A 124 3.56 -16.43 7.71
N GLY A 125 3.34 -17.70 8.06
CA GLY A 125 3.77 -18.85 7.27
C GLY A 125 2.67 -19.50 6.44
N ASN A 126 1.39 -19.14 6.63
CA ASN A 126 0.29 -19.75 5.87
C ASN A 126 -0.14 -18.88 4.68
N PRO A 127 0.13 -19.33 3.44
CA PRO A 127 -0.20 -18.55 2.25
C PRO A 127 -1.71 -18.33 2.08
N CYS A 128 -2.56 -19.25 2.57
CA CYS A 128 -4.01 -19.09 2.50
C CYS A 128 -4.49 -17.94 3.40
N VAL A 129 -3.93 -17.80 4.61
CA VAL A 129 -4.28 -16.71 5.54
C VAL A 129 -3.89 -15.37 4.93
N VAL A 130 -2.68 -15.28 4.38
CA VAL A 130 -2.21 -14.07 3.70
C VAL A 130 -3.07 -13.73 2.48
N GLY A 131 -3.43 -14.73 1.67
CA GLY A 131 -4.34 -14.58 0.54
C GLY A 131 -5.72 -14.06 0.95
N ILE A 132 -6.27 -14.56 2.07
CA ILE A 132 -7.54 -14.07 2.63
C ILE A 132 -7.41 -12.60 3.07
N ILE A 133 -6.34 -12.23 3.77
CA ILE A 133 -6.10 -10.83 4.18
C ILE A 133 -6.08 -9.91 2.95
N LEU A 134 -5.34 -10.28 1.89
CA LEU A 134 -5.27 -9.52 0.65
C LEU A 134 -6.63 -9.41 -0.05
N ALA A 135 -7.43 -10.48 -0.04
CA ALA A 135 -8.78 -10.48 -0.61
C ALA A 135 -9.75 -9.60 0.19
N LEU A 136 -9.64 -9.55 1.52
CA LEU A 136 -10.46 -8.68 2.36
C LEU A 136 -10.12 -7.20 2.13
N ILE A 137 -8.83 -6.87 2.03
CA ILE A 137 -8.38 -5.52 1.69
C ILE A 137 -8.88 -5.13 0.29
N PHE A 138 -8.96 -6.10 -0.64
CA PHE A 138 -9.45 -5.86 -2.00
C PHE A 138 -10.89 -5.43 -1.99
N LEU A 139 -11.69 -6.20 -1.27
CA LEU A 139 -13.11 -5.99 -1.20
C LEU A 139 -13.39 -4.61 -0.60
N GLY A 140 -12.67 -4.22 0.45
CA GLY A 140 -12.73 -2.87 1.02
C GLY A 140 -12.44 -1.78 -0.03
N TYR A 141 -11.33 -1.93 -0.76
CA TYR A 141 -10.94 -0.95 -1.79
C TYR A 141 -11.97 -0.84 -2.93
N VAL A 142 -12.46 -1.97 -3.45
CA VAL A 142 -13.47 -1.98 -4.53
C VAL A 142 -14.74 -1.27 -4.06
N VAL A 143 -15.17 -1.54 -2.83
CA VAL A 143 -16.33 -0.89 -2.23
C VAL A 143 -16.12 0.62 -2.15
N ASP A 144 -14.97 1.09 -1.67
CA ASP A 144 -14.67 2.53 -1.59
C ASP A 144 -14.64 3.22 -2.95
N VAL A 145 -14.05 2.59 -3.97
CA VAL A 145 -14.04 3.12 -5.35
C VAL A 145 -15.45 3.20 -5.91
N LEU A 146 -16.28 2.18 -5.70
CA LEU A 146 -17.67 2.16 -6.15
C LEU A 146 -18.50 3.25 -5.45
N PHE A 147 -18.36 3.39 -4.13
CA PHE A 147 -19.02 4.47 -3.36
C PHE A 147 -18.56 5.85 -3.81
N PHE A 148 -17.27 6.04 -4.06
CA PHE A 148 -16.74 7.31 -4.56
C PHE A 148 -17.31 7.66 -5.94
N GLN A 149 -17.37 6.70 -6.87
CA GLN A 149 -17.95 6.92 -8.20
C GLN A 149 -19.46 7.20 -8.15
N HIS A 150 -20.18 6.48 -7.29
CA HIS A 150 -21.62 6.70 -7.05
C HIS A 150 -21.90 8.10 -6.51
N ASN A 151 -21.12 8.54 -5.52
CA ASN A 151 -21.28 9.87 -4.91
C ASN A 151 -20.86 11.02 -5.86
N ARG A 152 -19.90 10.79 -6.76
CA ARG A 152 -19.39 11.80 -7.69
C ARG A 152 -20.21 11.92 -9.00
N SER A 153 -20.93 10.88 -9.42
CA SER A 153 -21.69 10.89 -10.68
C SER A 153 -22.95 10.04 -10.61
N ARG A 154 -24.08 10.54 -11.15
CA ARG A 154 -25.29 9.72 -11.35
C ARG A 154 -25.11 8.59 -12.38
N LYS A 155 -24.01 8.58 -13.16
CA LYS A 155 -23.69 7.57 -14.17
C LYS A 155 -22.25 7.06 -13.99
N MET A 156 -22.13 5.81 -13.56
CA MET A 156 -20.86 5.13 -13.33
C MET A 156 -20.02 5.05 -14.62
N ASN A 157 -18.76 5.50 -14.56
CA ASN A 157 -17.82 5.34 -15.67
C ASN A 157 -17.05 4.02 -15.53
N ILE A 158 -17.54 2.99 -16.23
CA ILE A 158 -17.04 1.60 -16.13
C ILE A 158 -15.56 1.48 -16.45
N SER A 159 -15.03 2.23 -17.43
CA SER A 159 -13.62 2.12 -17.82
C SER A 159 -12.69 2.60 -16.70
N LYS A 160 -13.07 3.65 -15.97
CA LYS A 160 -12.32 4.12 -14.80
C LYS A 160 -12.35 3.11 -13.65
N VAL A 161 -13.53 2.54 -13.35
CA VAL A 161 -13.66 1.48 -12.34
C VAL A 161 -12.79 0.28 -12.71
N ALA A 162 -12.82 -0.15 -13.96
CA ALA A 162 -12.01 -1.27 -14.45
C ALA A 162 -10.50 -1.02 -14.30
N SER A 163 -10.01 0.20 -14.57
CA SER A 163 -8.59 0.54 -14.33
C SER A 163 -8.21 0.46 -12.85
N PHE A 164 -9.07 0.94 -11.93
CA PHE A 164 -8.83 0.84 -10.49
C PHE A 164 -8.81 -0.60 -10.01
N VAL A 165 -9.79 -1.40 -10.44
CA VAL A 165 -9.89 -2.83 -10.12
C VAL A 165 -8.69 -3.60 -10.66
N GLY A 166 -8.27 -3.33 -11.90
CA GLY A 166 -7.15 -4.01 -12.54
C GLY A 166 -5.81 -3.81 -11.82
N ILE A 167 -5.53 -2.59 -11.34
CA ILE A 167 -4.31 -2.31 -10.56
C ILE A 167 -4.30 -3.13 -9.26
N TYR A 168 -5.43 -3.23 -8.59
CA TYR A 168 -5.49 -4.01 -7.36
C TYR A 168 -5.34 -5.52 -7.63
N ILE A 169 -5.98 -6.05 -8.67
CA ILE A 169 -5.79 -7.45 -9.09
C ILE A 169 -4.30 -7.74 -9.33
N PHE A 170 -3.58 -6.80 -9.94
CA PHE A 170 -2.13 -6.91 -10.12
C PHE A 170 -1.38 -7.00 -8.79
N TYR A 171 -1.69 -6.16 -7.79
CA TYR A 171 -1.09 -6.25 -6.46
C TYR A 171 -1.36 -7.59 -5.78
N VAL A 172 -2.60 -8.10 -5.84
CA VAL A 172 -2.95 -9.41 -5.26
C VAL A 172 -2.21 -10.53 -5.97
N ALA A 173 -2.24 -10.55 -7.30
CA ALA A 173 -1.55 -11.56 -8.08
C ALA A 173 -0.05 -11.57 -7.78
N ALA A 174 0.59 -10.40 -7.75
CA ALA A 174 2.00 -10.28 -7.42
C ALA A 174 2.30 -10.72 -5.98
N ALA A 175 1.46 -10.33 -5.02
CA ALA A 175 1.61 -10.73 -3.63
C ALA A 175 1.44 -12.24 -3.43
N LEU A 176 0.47 -12.87 -4.12
CA LEU A 176 0.25 -14.32 -4.10
C LEU A 176 1.39 -15.09 -4.77
N LEU A 177 2.02 -14.55 -5.82
CA LEU A 177 3.20 -15.14 -6.46
C LEU A 177 4.46 -15.07 -5.57
N MET A 178 4.45 -14.27 -4.50
CA MET A 178 5.57 -14.09 -3.56
C MET A 178 5.39 -14.83 -2.22
N LEU A 179 4.29 -15.58 -2.10
CA LEU A 179 4.03 -16.55 -1.04
C LEU A 179 4.66 -17.90 -1.39
#